data_AF-A0A9X6B8L0-F1
#
_entry.id   AF-A0A9X6B8L0-F1
#
_cell.length_a   1.000
_cell.length_b   1.000
_cell.length_c   1.000
_cell.angle_alpha   90.00
_cell.angle_beta   90.00
_cell.angle_gamma   90.00
#
_symmetry.space_group_name_H-M   'P 1'
#
loop_
_entity.id
_entity.type
_entity.pdbx_description
1 polymer ?
#
loop_
_entity_poly.entity_id
_entity_poly.type
_entity_poly.pdbx_seq_one_letter_code
_entity_poly.pdbx_strand_id
1 'polypeptide(L)'
;MTIKWIDWVKQIQSIAQAGLTYSKDVYDIERFQQLRDISISMMSHYTKTDWEVVEKLFASETGYQTPKVDIRAVVFQNEKLLFVKEKSDGKWALPGGWADVSYTPTEVAAKEVFEETGYEVGHFKLLAIFDKEKHQPSPSATHVYKIFIGCEIIGGEKKTSIETEEVEFFGENELPNLSIARNTEDQIKEMFAYMKDPQKEKLID
;
A
#
# COMPACT_ATOMS: atom_id res chain seq x y z
N MET A 1 16.49 15.78 3.23
CA MET A 1 15.91 17.07 2.77
C MET A 1 14.51 16.75 2.23
N THR A 2 13.46 17.28 2.85
CA THR A 2 12.08 17.07 2.38
C THR A 2 11.88 17.86 1.09
N ILE A 3 11.59 17.16 0.00
CA ILE A 3 11.41 17.77 -1.32
C ILE A 3 9.99 18.36 -1.39
N LYS A 4 9.79 19.53 -0.77
CA LYS A 4 8.47 20.13 -0.55
C LYS A 4 7.64 20.35 -1.82
N TRP A 5 8.30 20.57 -2.96
CA TRP A 5 7.58 20.82 -4.21
C TRP A 5 6.76 19.60 -4.67
N ILE A 6 7.15 18.38 -4.29
CA ILE A 6 6.40 17.17 -4.63
C ILE A 6 5.00 17.23 -3.99
N ASP A 7 4.93 17.59 -2.71
CA ASP A 7 3.65 17.71 -2.00
C ASP A 7 2.78 18.84 -2.55
N TRP A 8 3.39 19.97 -2.92
CA TRP A 8 2.67 21.07 -3.55
C TRP A 8 2.08 20.66 -4.90
N VAL A 9 2.86 19.99 -5.76
CA VAL A 9 2.38 19.55 -7.07
C VAL A 9 1.29 18.48 -6.93
N LYS A 10 1.41 17.54 -5.98
CA LYS A 10 0.36 16.57 -5.64
C LYS A 10 -0.95 17.25 -5.24
N GLN A 11 -0.89 18.28 -4.41
CA GLN A 11 -2.09 19.02 -4.00
C GLN A 11 -2.74 19.76 -5.18
N ILE A 12 -1.94 20.44 -6.01
CA ILE A 12 -2.45 21.13 -7.20
C ILE A 12 -3.16 20.14 -8.13
N GLN A 13 -2.52 19.00 -8.41
CA GLN A 13 -3.08 18.00 -9.30
C GLN A 13 -4.37 17.37 -8.73
N SER A 14 -4.40 17.07 -7.44
CA SER A 14 -5.60 16.57 -6.75
C SER A 14 -6.77 17.55 -6.78
N ILE A 15 -6.52 18.84 -6.52
CA ILE A 15 -7.54 19.90 -6.60
C ILE A 15 -8.05 20.04 -8.04
N ALA A 16 -7.15 20.06 -9.03
CA ALA A 16 -7.53 20.12 -10.44
C ALA A 16 -8.41 18.94 -10.84
N GLN A 17 -8.04 17.73 -10.43
CA GLN A 17 -8.77 16.50 -10.73
C GLN A 17 -10.16 16.47 -10.06
N ALA A 18 -10.28 16.98 -8.84
CA ALA A 18 -11.56 17.17 -8.17
C ALA A 18 -12.47 18.16 -8.92
N GLY A 19 -11.89 19.29 -9.36
CA GLY A 19 -12.60 20.29 -10.16
C GLY A 19 -13.12 19.74 -11.48
N LEU A 20 -12.30 18.98 -12.21
CA LEU A 20 -12.70 18.29 -13.45
C LEU A 20 -13.82 17.27 -13.25
N THR A 21 -13.88 16.65 -12.06
CA THR A 21 -14.91 15.66 -11.74
C THR A 21 -16.26 16.29 -11.43
N TYR A 22 -16.26 17.35 -10.63
CA TYR A 22 -17.50 17.87 -10.04
C TYR A 22 -18.04 19.13 -10.72
N SER A 23 -17.19 19.94 -11.33
CA SER A 23 -17.64 21.17 -11.99
C SER A 23 -18.61 20.87 -13.13
N LYS A 24 -19.59 21.77 -13.30
CA LYS A 24 -20.55 21.76 -14.40
C LYS A 24 -20.44 23.02 -15.27
N ASP A 25 -19.59 23.98 -14.89
CA ASP A 25 -19.33 25.20 -15.65
C ASP A 25 -18.16 24.98 -16.63
N VAL A 26 -18.39 25.27 -17.91
CA VAL A 26 -17.42 25.00 -18.98
C VAL A 26 -16.12 25.81 -18.83
N TYR A 27 -16.20 27.03 -18.30
CA TYR A 27 -15.04 27.88 -18.08
C TYR A 27 -14.22 27.41 -16.89
N ASP A 28 -14.86 26.95 -15.82
CA ASP A 28 -14.16 26.33 -14.69
C ASP A 28 -13.52 25.00 -15.07
N ILE A 29 -14.20 24.18 -15.87
CA ILE A 29 -13.62 22.92 -16.39
C ILE A 29 -12.35 23.22 -17.20
N GLU A 30 -12.37 24.23 -18.07
CA GLU A 30 -11.18 24.66 -18.82
C GLU A 30 -10.04 25.09 -17.89
N ARG A 31 -10.33 25.86 -16.83
CA ARG A 31 -9.34 26.27 -15.82
C ARG A 31 -8.75 25.07 -15.09
N PHE A 32 -9.56 24.10 -14.68
CA PHE A 32 -9.09 22.91 -14.00
C PHE A 32 -8.24 22.02 -14.93
N GLN A 33 -8.57 21.95 -16.21
CA GLN A 33 -7.74 21.26 -17.20
C GLN A 33 -6.36 21.93 -17.34
N GLN A 34 -6.30 23.26 -17.41
CA GLN A 34 -5.03 24.00 -17.44
C GLN A 34 -4.20 23.76 -16.16
N LEU A 35 -4.83 23.76 -14.98
CA LEU A 35 -4.15 23.46 -13.72
C LEU A 35 -3.59 22.02 -13.69
N ARG A 36 -4.34 21.05 -14.23
CA ARG A 36 -3.88 19.65 -14.40
C ARG A 36 -2.62 19.62 -15.28
N ASP A 37 -2.64 20.27 -16.45
CA ASP A 37 -1.51 20.23 -17.40
C ASP A 37 -0.25 20.94 -16.88
N ILE A 38 -0.41 22.04 -16.12
CA ILE A 38 0.69 22.70 -15.43
C ILE A 38 1.31 21.76 -14.40
N SER A 39 0.49 21.05 -13.60
CA SER A 39 1.00 20.13 -12.58
C SER A 39 1.81 18.97 -13.19
N ILE A 40 1.38 18.43 -14.35
CA ILE A 40 2.11 17.41 -15.11
C ILE A 40 3.44 17.98 -15.58
N SER A 41 3.43 19.19 -16.13
CA SER A 41 4.64 19.86 -16.64
C SER A 41 5.66 20.12 -15.52
N MET A 42 5.21 20.54 -14.34
CA MET A 42 6.07 20.69 -13.17
C MET A 42 6.69 19.35 -12.78
N MET A 43 5.89 18.30 -12.65
CA MET A 43 6.36 16.97 -12.29
C MET A 43 7.38 16.44 -13.31
N SER A 44 7.04 16.46 -14.60
CA SER A 44 7.90 16.07 -15.72
C SER A 44 9.26 16.78 -15.70
N HIS A 45 9.26 18.10 -15.53
CA HIS A 45 10.49 18.90 -15.54
C HIS A 45 11.41 18.54 -14.37
N TYR A 46 10.88 18.49 -13.14
CA TYR A 46 11.70 18.26 -11.95
C TYR A 46 12.10 16.80 -11.75
N THR A 47 11.34 15.82 -12.26
CA THR A 47 11.73 14.40 -12.22
C THR A 47 12.55 13.96 -13.44
N LYS A 48 12.69 14.83 -14.45
CA LYS A 48 13.30 14.50 -15.76
C LYS A 48 12.62 13.30 -16.42
N THR A 49 11.29 13.25 -16.31
CA THR A 49 10.46 12.20 -16.88
C THR A 49 9.65 12.78 -18.03
N ASP A 50 9.51 12.01 -19.10
CA ASP A 50 8.74 12.41 -20.28
C ASP A 50 7.29 12.79 -19.92
N TRP A 51 6.76 13.81 -20.59
CA TRP A 51 5.48 14.42 -20.21
C TRP A 51 4.33 13.40 -20.30
N GLU A 52 4.28 12.64 -21.40
CA GLU A 52 3.28 11.60 -21.66
C GLU A 52 3.37 10.46 -20.65
N VAL A 53 4.58 10.17 -20.16
CA VAL A 53 4.79 9.18 -19.09
C VAL A 53 4.25 9.69 -17.76
N VAL A 54 4.50 10.96 -17.42
CA VAL A 54 3.97 11.57 -16.20
C VAL A 54 2.45 11.67 -16.25
N GLU A 55 1.86 12.10 -17.38
CA GLU A 55 0.41 12.14 -17.53
C GLU A 55 -0.23 10.80 -17.19
N LYS A 56 0.33 9.71 -17.74
CA LYS A 56 -0.16 8.34 -17.53
C LYS A 56 -0.07 7.88 -16.08
N LEU A 57 1.04 8.18 -15.41
CA LEU A 57 1.31 7.67 -14.06
C LEU A 57 0.74 8.54 -12.93
N PHE A 58 0.59 9.85 -13.17
CA PHE A 58 0.28 10.83 -12.13
C PHE A 58 -1.12 11.46 -12.28
N ALA A 59 -1.62 11.60 -13.51
CA ALA A 59 -2.79 12.44 -13.79
C ALA A 59 -3.85 11.78 -14.68
N SER A 60 -3.89 10.44 -14.72
CA SER A 60 -4.83 9.67 -15.55
C SER A 60 -6.01 9.05 -14.78
N GLU A 61 -6.11 9.30 -13.47
CA GLU A 61 -7.31 8.92 -12.72
C GLU A 61 -8.51 9.78 -13.13
N THR A 62 -9.69 9.17 -13.14
CA THR A 62 -10.97 9.88 -13.30
C THR A 62 -11.71 9.85 -11.97
N GLY A 63 -12.51 10.88 -11.69
CA GLY A 63 -13.11 11.06 -10.36
C GLY A 63 -12.19 11.80 -9.38
N TYR A 64 -12.55 11.79 -8.10
CA TYR A 64 -11.77 12.42 -7.04
C TYR A 64 -10.60 11.52 -6.63
N GLN A 65 -9.38 12.06 -6.62
CA GLN A 65 -8.21 11.29 -6.20
C GLN A 65 -8.20 11.07 -4.70
N THR A 66 -7.92 9.83 -4.30
CA THR A 66 -7.74 9.43 -2.93
C THR A 66 -6.36 8.81 -2.75
N PRO A 67 -5.90 8.63 -1.50
CA PRO A 67 -4.86 7.65 -1.21
C PRO A 67 -5.13 6.31 -1.88
N LYS A 68 -4.07 5.67 -2.40
CA LYS A 68 -4.14 4.26 -2.80
C LYS A 68 -4.16 3.37 -1.56
N VAL A 69 -4.66 2.15 -1.70
CA VAL A 69 -4.79 1.19 -0.60
C VAL A 69 -3.86 0.01 -0.83
N ASP A 70 -3.04 -0.29 0.17
CA ASP A 70 -2.21 -1.49 0.28
C ASP A 70 -2.76 -2.36 1.41
N ILE A 71 -2.83 -3.67 1.17
CA ILE A 71 -3.30 -4.66 2.15
C ILE A 71 -2.09 -5.48 2.61
N ARG A 72 -2.03 -5.76 3.91
CA ARG A 72 -1.04 -6.67 4.51
C ARG A 72 -1.76 -7.73 5.34
N ALA A 73 -1.60 -8.99 4.96
CA ALA A 73 -2.16 -10.11 5.70
C ALA A 73 -1.24 -10.48 6.87
N VAL A 74 -1.83 -10.65 8.05
CA VAL A 74 -1.14 -10.99 9.30
C VAL A 74 -1.57 -12.39 9.70
N VAL A 75 -0.69 -13.35 9.46
CA VAL A 75 -0.98 -14.78 9.64
C VAL A 75 -0.01 -15.37 10.65
N PHE A 76 -0.52 -15.82 11.78
CA PHE A 76 0.28 -16.49 12.81
C PHE A 76 0.10 -18.01 12.76
N GLN A 77 1.20 -18.73 12.98
CA GLN A 77 1.20 -20.16 13.26
C GLN A 77 2.24 -20.45 14.35
N ASN A 78 1.82 -21.09 15.44
CA ASN A 78 2.71 -21.42 16.59
C ASN A 78 3.55 -20.22 17.06
N GLU A 79 2.90 -19.08 17.29
CA GLU A 79 3.53 -17.80 17.73
C GLU A 79 4.54 -17.19 16.74
N LYS A 80 4.64 -17.73 15.53
CA LYS A 80 5.46 -17.18 14.44
C LYS A 80 4.59 -16.53 13.39
N LEU A 81 5.08 -15.43 12.82
CA LEU A 81 4.39 -14.62 11.82
C LEU A 81 4.86 -14.99 10.41
N LEU A 82 3.93 -15.12 9.47
CA LEU A 82 4.19 -15.45 8.08
C LEU A 82 4.84 -14.28 7.34
N PHE A 83 5.92 -14.55 6.63
CA PHE A 83 6.56 -13.63 5.69
C PHE A 83 6.85 -14.31 4.35
N VAL A 84 6.93 -13.46 3.33
CA VAL A 84 7.37 -13.80 1.98
C VAL A 84 8.64 -13.04 1.65
N LYS A 85 9.54 -13.65 0.88
CA LYS A 85 10.73 -12.98 0.36
C LYS A 85 10.51 -12.56 -1.08
N GLU A 86 10.53 -11.25 -1.28
CA GLU A 86 10.24 -10.59 -2.54
C GLU A 86 11.47 -10.60 -3.45
N LYS A 87 11.30 -11.06 -4.70
CA LYS A 87 12.40 -11.10 -5.67
C LYS A 87 12.95 -9.71 -6.01
N SER A 88 12.11 -8.68 -5.89
CA SER A 88 12.44 -7.30 -6.25
C SER A 88 13.55 -6.67 -5.39
N ASP A 89 13.58 -6.97 -4.09
CA ASP A 89 14.55 -6.41 -3.15
C ASP A 89 15.29 -7.47 -2.31
N GLY A 90 14.94 -8.75 -2.45
CA GLY A 90 15.52 -9.87 -1.69
C GLY A 90 15.22 -9.80 -0.20
N LYS A 91 14.22 -9.00 0.20
CA LYS A 91 13.82 -8.75 1.59
C LYS A 91 12.45 -9.34 1.89
N TRP A 92 12.11 -9.35 3.16
CA TRP A 92 10.93 -10.03 3.67
C TRP A 92 9.80 -9.07 3.97
N ALA A 93 8.57 -9.48 3.65
CA ALA A 93 7.37 -8.72 3.91
C ALA A 93 6.20 -9.62 4.31
N LEU A 94 5.20 -9.02 4.95
CA LEU A 94 3.91 -9.67 5.08
C LEU A 94 3.27 -9.86 3.69
N PRO A 95 2.59 -11.00 3.44
CA PRO A 95 1.86 -11.20 2.19
C PRO A 95 0.89 -10.06 1.92
N GLY A 96 0.79 -9.64 0.67
CA GLY A 96 -0.10 -8.55 0.27
C GLY A 96 0.52 -7.54 -0.68
N GLY A 97 -0.35 -6.69 -1.20
CA GLY A 97 0.00 -5.67 -2.17
C GLY A 97 -1.12 -4.65 -2.35
N TRP A 98 -1.24 -4.12 -3.56
CA TRP A 98 -2.28 -3.17 -3.91
C TRP A 98 -3.67 -3.80 -3.82
N ALA A 99 -4.63 -3.05 -3.30
CA ALA A 99 -6.03 -3.47 -3.35
C ALA A 99 -6.58 -3.37 -4.78
N ASP A 100 -7.02 -4.49 -5.33
CA ASP A 100 -7.66 -4.55 -6.64
C ASP A 100 -9.07 -3.92 -6.62
N VAL A 101 -9.43 -3.24 -7.71
CA VAL A 101 -10.78 -2.70 -7.88
C VAL A 101 -11.78 -3.86 -7.92
N SER A 102 -12.90 -3.71 -7.21
CA SER A 102 -13.97 -4.72 -7.08
C SER A 102 -13.65 -5.88 -6.13
N TYR A 103 -12.54 -5.84 -5.40
CA TYR A 103 -12.26 -6.76 -4.30
C TYR A 103 -12.47 -6.06 -2.96
N THR A 104 -13.13 -6.74 -2.03
CA THR A 104 -13.16 -6.31 -0.62
C THR A 104 -11.78 -6.47 0.01
N PRO A 105 -11.46 -5.72 1.09
CA PRO A 105 -10.15 -5.82 1.74
C PRO A 105 -9.78 -7.25 2.15
N THR A 106 -10.75 -8.04 2.62
CA THR A 106 -10.52 -9.44 3.02
C THR A 106 -10.32 -10.37 1.83
N GLU A 107 -10.97 -10.12 0.68
CA GLU A 107 -10.72 -10.88 -0.54
C GLU A 107 -9.32 -10.62 -1.08
N VAL A 108 -8.83 -9.37 -1.02
CA VAL A 108 -7.43 -9.07 -1.37
C VAL A 108 -6.47 -9.79 -0.42
N ALA A 109 -6.70 -9.73 0.90
CA ALA A 109 -5.86 -10.46 1.85
C ALA A 109 -5.84 -11.97 1.57
N ALA A 110 -6.99 -12.57 1.28
CA ALA A 110 -7.08 -13.99 0.94
C ALA A 110 -6.38 -14.33 -0.37
N LYS A 111 -6.60 -13.53 -1.42
CA LYS A 111 -5.98 -13.68 -2.75
C LYS A 111 -4.46 -13.63 -2.65
N GLU A 112 -3.91 -12.60 -2.03
CA GLU A 112 -2.46 -12.39 -1.95
C GLU A 112 -1.79 -13.48 -1.10
N VAL A 113 -2.39 -13.88 0.03
CA VAL A 113 -1.86 -15.03 0.81
C VAL A 113 -1.84 -16.30 -0.04
N PHE A 114 -2.92 -16.58 -0.78
CA PHE A 114 -2.98 -17.78 -1.62
C PHE A 114 -1.94 -17.74 -2.76
N GLU A 115 -1.83 -16.62 -3.48
CA GLU A 115 -0.93 -16.48 -4.62
C GLU A 115 0.55 -16.52 -4.22
N GLU A 116 0.91 -15.89 -3.10
CA GLU A 116 2.30 -15.77 -2.66
C GLU A 116 2.78 -16.97 -1.81
N THR A 117 1.85 -17.65 -1.11
CA THR A 117 2.21 -18.66 -0.10
C THR A 117 1.55 -20.02 -0.29
N GLY A 118 0.49 -20.12 -1.10
CA GLY A 118 -0.31 -21.33 -1.30
C GLY A 118 -1.29 -21.66 -0.16
N TYR A 119 -1.34 -20.87 0.91
CA TYR A 119 -2.28 -21.07 2.01
C TYR A 119 -3.67 -20.49 1.70
N GLU A 120 -4.71 -21.18 2.15
CA GLU A 120 -6.07 -20.67 2.18
C GLU A 120 -6.37 -20.12 3.58
N VAL A 121 -6.94 -18.92 3.65
CA VAL A 121 -7.17 -18.21 4.93
C VAL A 121 -8.62 -17.79 5.14
N GLY A 122 -9.02 -17.68 6.40
CA GLY A 122 -10.33 -17.22 6.84
C GLY A 122 -10.29 -16.46 8.17
N HIS A 123 -11.46 -16.26 8.79
CA HIS A 123 -11.62 -15.62 10.11
C HIS A 123 -10.96 -14.23 10.23
N PHE A 124 -11.21 -13.37 9.25
CA PHE A 124 -10.55 -12.07 9.13
C PHE A 124 -10.83 -11.11 10.29
N LYS A 125 -9.81 -10.36 10.70
CA LYS A 125 -9.88 -9.32 11.73
C LYS A 125 -9.12 -8.07 11.27
N LEU A 126 -9.74 -6.90 11.38
CA LEU A 126 -9.03 -5.63 11.19
C LEU A 126 -8.07 -5.42 12.38
N LEU A 127 -6.79 -5.18 12.09
CA LEU A 127 -5.76 -4.96 13.11
C LEU A 127 -5.31 -3.51 13.17
N ALA A 128 -5.01 -2.90 12.03
CA ALA A 128 -4.57 -1.51 11.97
C ALA A 128 -4.76 -0.88 10.59
N ILE A 129 -4.75 0.45 10.55
CA ILE A 129 -4.62 1.26 9.32
C ILE A 129 -3.48 2.26 9.53
N PHE A 130 -2.39 2.10 8.77
CA PHE A 130 -1.24 2.99 8.84
C PHE A 130 -1.15 3.89 7.61
N ASP A 131 -0.75 5.15 7.82
CA ASP A 131 -0.36 6.06 6.76
C ASP A 131 1.10 5.77 6.36
N LYS A 132 1.32 5.35 5.12
CA LYS A 132 2.65 5.02 4.62
C LYS A 132 3.63 6.19 4.80
N GLU A 133 3.20 7.43 4.58
CA GLU A 133 4.10 8.59 4.63
C GLU A 133 4.50 8.98 6.06
N LYS A 134 3.77 8.51 7.09
CA LYS A 134 4.15 8.69 8.50
C LYS A 134 5.17 7.66 8.99
N HIS A 135 5.12 6.44 8.46
CA HIS A 135 5.91 5.30 8.96
C HIS A 135 7.08 4.92 8.06
N GLN A 136 6.90 5.00 6.75
CA GLN A 136 7.93 4.68 5.74
C GLN A 136 7.99 5.76 4.66
N PRO A 137 8.39 7.00 5.03
CA PRO A 137 8.41 8.15 4.14
C PRO A 137 9.39 7.93 2.98
N SER A 138 8.95 8.28 1.78
CA SER A 138 9.75 8.21 0.57
C SER A 138 9.34 9.32 -0.39
N PRO A 139 10.25 9.88 -1.22
CA PRO A 139 9.85 10.79 -2.29
C PRO A 139 8.91 10.08 -3.28
N SER A 140 7.59 10.22 -3.08
CA SER A 140 6.56 9.48 -3.79
C SER A 140 5.48 10.43 -4.33
N ALA A 141 5.14 10.24 -5.61
CA ALA A 141 4.02 10.92 -6.25
C ALA A 141 2.64 10.45 -5.72
N THR A 142 2.60 9.31 -5.03
CA THR A 142 1.36 8.69 -4.50
C THR A 142 1.33 8.72 -2.97
N HIS A 143 0.15 8.90 -2.39
CA HIS A 143 -0.11 8.71 -0.96
C HIS A 143 -0.79 7.35 -0.73
N VAL A 144 -0.45 6.62 0.33
CA VAL A 144 -0.89 5.23 0.53
C VAL A 144 -1.36 4.98 1.96
N TYR A 145 -2.53 4.38 2.10
CA TYR A 145 -3.00 3.79 3.35
C TYR A 145 -2.75 2.27 3.33
N LYS A 146 -2.24 1.74 4.44
CA LYS A 146 -1.90 0.32 4.60
C LYS A 146 -2.83 -0.31 5.62
N ILE A 147 -3.68 -1.23 5.18
CA ILE A 147 -4.62 -1.94 6.05
C ILE A 147 -4.02 -3.30 6.42
N PHE A 148 -3.88 -3.54 7.71
CA PHE A 148 -3.37 -4.80 8.25
C PHE A 148 -4.55 -5.68 8.68
N ILE A 149 -4.67 -6.86 8.07
CA ILE A 149 -5.78 -7.79 8.24
C ILE A 149 -5.26 -9.11 8.81
N GLY A 150 -5.62 -9.41 10.05
CA GLY A 150 -5.37 -10.71 10.66
C GLY A 150 -6.23 -11.80 10.04
N CYS A 151 -5.67 -12.98 9.80
CA CYS A 151 -6.41 -14.14 9.32
C CYS A 151 -5.76 -15.46 9.76
N GLU A 152 -6.54 -16.53 9.66
CA GLU A 152 -6.18 -17.87 10.11
C GLU A 152 -6.10 -18.84 8.93
N ILE A 153 -5.09 -19.72 8.91
CA ILE A 153 -4.97 -20.76 7.89
C ILE A 153 -6.06 -21.81 8.10
N ILE A 154 -6.85 -22.05 7.07
CA ILE A 154 -7.96 -23.03 7.06
C ILE A 154 -7.74 -24.15 6.05
N GLY A 155 -6.74 -24.03 5.18
CA GLY A 155 -6.44 -24.98 4.12
C GLY A 155 -5.21 -24.57 3.31
N GLY A 156 -5.03 -25.23 2.16
CA GLY A 156 -3.88 -25.03 1.29
C GLY A 156 -2.58 -25.63 1.83
N GLU A 157 -1.50 -25.44 1.07
CA GLU A 157 -0.17 -25.93 1.41
C GLU A 157 0.89 -24.93 0.98
N LYS A 158 2.01 -24.90 1.72
CA LYS A 158 3.11 -23.98 1.44
C LYS A 158 3.61 -24.16 0.02
N LYS A 159 3.55 -23.09 -0.76
CA LYS A 159 4.02 -23.03 -2.14
C LYS A 159 4.68 -21.69 -2.40
N THR A 160 5.78 -21.70 -3.14
CA THR A 160 6.41 -20.48 -3.65
C THR A 160 5.79 -20.06 -4.99
N SER A 161 6.04 -18.82 -5.39
CA SER A 161 5.58 -18.22 -6.64
C SER A 161 6.78 -17.84 -7.52
N ILE A 162 6.51 -17.37 -8.75
CA ILE A 162 7.53 -16.74 -9.61
C ILE A 162 8.03 -15.43 -8.97
N GLU A 163 7.17 -14.75 -8.20
CA GLU A 163 7.43 -13.47 -7.55
C GLU A 163 7.98 -13.64 -6.12
N THR A 164 7.67 -14.77 -5.49
CA THR A 164 8.04 -15.09 -4.10
C THR A 164 9.12 -16.16 -4.06
N GLU A 165 10.34 -15.78 -3.67
CA GLU A 165 11.47 -16.70 -3.61
C GLU A 165 11.35 -17.70 -2.46
N GLU A 166 10.91 -17.22 -1.29
CA GLU A 166 10.85 -17.99 -0.05
C GLU A 166 9.60 -17.59 0.75
N VAL A 167 9.05 -18.55 1.50
CA VAL A 167 7.86 -18.37 2.35
C VAL A 167 8.18 -18.98 3.70
N GLU A 168 8.25 -18.20 4.77
CA GLU A 168 8.66 -18.71 6.08
C GLU A 168 7.93 -18.02 7.23
N PHE A 169 7.89 -18.70 8.38
CA PHE A 169 7.34 -18.17 9.62
C PHE A 169 8.48 -17.79 10.58
N PHE A 170 8.45 -16.56 11.09
CA PHE A 170 9.47 -16.03 11.99
C PHE A 170 8.87 -15.64 13.34
N GLY A 171 9.54 -16.01 14.44
CA GLY A 171 9.22 -15.50 15.77
C GLY A 171 9.71 -14.06 15.98
N GLU A 172 9.21 -13.41 17.03
CA GLU A 172 9.49 -12.00 17.35
C GLU A 172 10.99 -11.69 17.55
N ASN A 173 11.75 -12.65 18.06
CA ASN A 173 13.19 -12.49 18.34
C ASN A 173 14.10 -12.99 17.20
N GLU A 174 13.53 -13.42 16.08
CA GLU A 174 14.24 -13.95 14.91
C GLU A 174 13.73 -13.34 13.60
N LEU A 175 13.31 -12.06 13.64
CA LEU A 175 12.79 -11.37 12.47
C LEU A 175 13.82 -11.32 11.33
N PRO A 176 13.37 -11.52 10.08
CA PRO A 176 14.25 -11.48 8.92
C PRO A 176 14.58 -10.03 8.51
N ASN A 177 15.37 -9.86 7.45
CA ASN A 177 15.67 -8.54 6.89
C ASN A 177 14.42 -7.96 6.19
N LEU A 178 13.77 -6.99 6.83
CA LEU A 178 12.47 -6.47 6.41
C LEU A 178 12.54 -5.52 5.20
N SER A 179 11.54 -5.64 4.32
CA SER A 179 11.27 -4.68 3.26
C SER A 179 10.53 -3.47 3.84
N ILE A 180 11.30 -2.45 4.25
CA ILE A 180 10.80 -1.27 4.96
C ILE A 180 9.71 -0.49 4.22
N ALA A 181 9.68 -0.54 2.88
CA ALA A 181 8.62 0.12 2.11
C ALA A 181 7.25 -0.59 2.26
N ARG A 182 7.26 -1.88 2.61
CA ARG A 182 6.08 -2.73 2.76
C ARG A 182 5.67 -2.89 4.22
N ASN A 183 6.61 -2.90 5.16
CA ASN A 183 6.35 -3.03 6.59
C ASN A 183 7.59 -2.59 7.39
N THR A 184 7.39 -1.72 8.37
CA THR A 184 8.43 -1.31 9.30
C THR A 184 8.55 -2.29 10.46
N GLU A 185 9.69 -2.28 11.15
CA GLU A 185 9.89 -3.11 12.35
C GLU A 185 8.85 -2.81 13.44
N ASP A 186 8.48 -1.54 13.65
CA ASP A 186 7.48 -1.14 14.63
C ASP A 186 6.08 -1.63 14.26
N GLN A 187 5.71 -1.60 12.97
CA GLN A 187 4.45 -2.18 12.49
C GLN A 187 4.40 -3.69 12.74
N ILE A 188 5.51 -4.40 12.51
CA ILE A 188 5.62 -5.84 12.80
C ILE A 188 5.52 -6.11 14.29
N LYS A 189 6.23 -5.36 15.14
CA LYS A 189 6.14 -5.47 16.61
C LYS A 189 4.70 -5.26 17.09
N GLU A 190 3.97 -4.33 16.49
CA GLU A 190 2.57 -4.11 16.81
C GLU A 190 1.70 -5.33 16.48
N MET A 191 1.99 -6.06 15.39
CA MET A 191 1.28 -7.31 15.07
C MET A 191 1.56 -8.41 16.10
N PHE A 192 2.79 -8.51 16.61
CA PHE A 192 3.10 -9.39 17.75
C PHE A 192 2.40 -8.93 19.04
N ALA A 193 2.26 -7.64 19.27
CA ALA A 193 1.50 -7.11 20.40
C ALA A 193 0.01 -7.49 20.31
N TYR A 194 -0.60 -7.44 19.12
CA TYR A 194 -1.97 -7.92 18.90
C TYR A 194 -2.13 -9.44 19.08
N MET A 195 -1.10 -10.23 18.76
CA MET A 195 -1.11 -11.66 19.01
C MET A 195 -1.15 -11.96 20.53
N LYS A 196 -0.33 -11.24 21.32
CA LYS A 196 -0.25 -11.39 22.78
C LYS A 196 -1.48 -10.85 23.51
N ASP A 197 -2.03 -9.74 23.03
CA ASP A 197 -3.26 -9.12 23.55
C ASP A 197 -4.25 -8.85 22.39
N PRO A 198 -5.15 -9.81 22.09
CA PRO A 198 -6.12 -9.67 21.02
C PRO A 198 -7.12 -8.51 21.21
N GLN A 199 -7.32 -8.05 22.45
CA GLN A 199 -8.23 -6.95 22.80
C GLN A 199 -7.56 -5.58 22.81
N LYS A 200 -6.23 -5.53 22.62
CA LYS A 200 -5.49 -4.28 22.45
C LYS A 200 -6.14 -3.40 21.39
N GLU A 201 -6.17 -2.11 21.68
CA GLU A 201 -6.72 -1.06 20.82
C GLU A 201 -6.12 -1.10 19.42
N LYS A 202 -6.99 -1.03 18.41
CA LYS A 202 -6.61 -1.08 16.99
C LYS A 202 -6.06 0.28 16.57
N LEU A 203 -4.83 0.32 16.04
CA LEU A 203 -4.19 1.56 15.64
C LEU A 203 -4.75 2.08 14.33
N ILE A 204 -4.99 3.38 14.30
CA ILE A 204 -5.35 4.14 13.11
C ILE A 204 -4.61 5.48 13.18
N ASP A 205 -3.88 5.83 12.12
CA ASP A 205 -3.12 7.09 12.01
C ASP A 205 -3.97 8.32 11.67
#